data_AF-A0A944UKJ5-F1
#
_entry.id   AF-A0A944UKJ5-F1
#
_cell.length_a   1.000
_cell.length_b   1.000
_cell.length_c   1.000
_cell.angle_alpha   90.00
_cell.angle_beta   90.00
_cell.angle_gamma   90.00
#
_symmetry.space_group_name_H-M   'P 1'
#
loop_
_entity.id
_entity.type
_entity.pdbx_description
1 polymer ?
#
loop_
_entity_poly.entity_id
_entity_poly.type
_entity_poly.pdbx_seq_one_letter_code
_entity_poly.pdbx_strand_id
1 'polypeptide(L)'
;MNKRNLFEKVWDAHTVGQLDNGQTQLFVGRHLIHEVTSPQAFGMLREKNLPVRYPERTFATVDHIVPTNETQEPYSDPLADAMIKELRKNCLDFDVTFFDVDTGKQGIVHVVGPEQGLTQPGMTIACGDSHTSTHGAFGAIAFGIGTSQVRDLLATQTMALGKLKVRRIEVNGALNPGIFAKDVILHIIKLLGVNGGTGFAYEYAGDVFDSFSMEERMTACNMSIEGGARVGYVNPDEKTFEYLEGKPYSPTNEDWDKSVSSWGSFASDEGCHYDDIVKIDASEIGPTVTWGINPSQAIGI
;
A
#
# COMPACT_ATOMS: atom_id res chain seq x y z
N MET A 1 20.75 -19.67 10.12
CA MET A 1 20.38 -18.32 9.65
C MET A 1 19.41 -17.73 10.67
N ASN A 2 19.46 -16.41 10.90
CA ASN A 2 18.52 -15.76 11.80
C ASN A 2 17.13 -15.74 11.11
N LYS A 3 16.10 -16.26 11.78
CA LYS A 3 14.72 -16.29 11.27
C LYS A 3 14.17 -14.87 11.24
N ARG A 4 13.59 -14.44 10.12
CA ARG A 4 13.14 -13.05 9.90
C ARG A 4 11.69 -13.00 9.49
N ASN A 5 10.99 -11.95 9.93
CA ASN A 5 9.66 -11.64 9.41
C ASN A 5 9.75 -10.96 8.03
N LEU A 6 8.64 -10.91 7.30
CA LEU A 6 8.57 -10.33 5.95
C LEU A 6 9.04 -8.87 5.94
N PHE A 7 8.63 -8.07 6.93
CA PHE A 7 9.05 -6.68 7.03
C PHE A 7 10.58 -6.56 7.05
N GLU A 8 11.27 -7.36 7.85
CA GLU A 8 12.73 -7.38 7.89
C GLU A 8 13.32 -7.84 6.56
N LYS A 9 12.79 -8.90 5.94
CA LYS A 9 13.27 -9.40 4.65
C LYS A 9 13.18 -8.35 3.55
N VAL A 10 12.04 -7.67 3.43
CA VAL A 10 11.82 -6.61 2.43
C VAL A 10 12.65 -5.37 2.77
N TRP A 11 12.69 -4.96 4.03
CA TRP A 11 13.49 -3.82 4.47
C TRP A 11 14.97 -4.01 4.14
N ASP A 12 15.53 -5.18 4.47
CA ASP A 12 16.93 -5.51 4.20
C ASP A 12 17.19 -5.53 2.68
N ALA A 13 16.31 -6.15 1.88
CA ALA A 13 16.45 -6.23 0.42
C ALA A 13 16.41 -4.85 -0.27
N HIS A 14 15.72 -3.88 0.33
CA HIS A 14 15.56 -2.53 -0.21
C HIS A 14 16.47 -1.49 0.46
N THR A 15 17.29 -1.88 1.44
CA THR A 15 18.21 -0.97 2.11
C THR A 15 19.38 -0.61 1.17
N VAL A 16 19.53 0.69 0.88
CA VAL A 16 20.70 1.23 0.18
C VAL A 16 21.85 1.42 1.16
N GLY A 17 21.55 1.93 2.35
CA GLY A 17 22.51 2.17 3.41
C GLY A 17 21.88 2.81 4.64
N GLN A 18 22.69 3.03 5.66
CA GLN A 18 22.30 3.77 6.86
C GLN A 18 22.84 5.20 6.77
N LEU A 19 21.99 6.18 7.08
CA LEU A 19 22.34 7.59 7.15
C LEU A 19 22.93 7.94 8.52
N ASP A 20 23.72 9.02 8.59
CA ASP A 20 24.40 9.45 9.82
C ASP A 20 23.46 9.73 11.00
N ASN A 21 22.19 10.05 10.71
CA ASN A 21 21.15 10.28 11.72
C ASN A 21 20.47 8.99 12.21
N GLY A 22 20.96 7.82 11.77
CA GLY A 22 20.45 6.50 12.13
C GLY A 22 19.30 5.98 11.27
N GLN A 23 18.73 6.80 10.39
CA GLN A 23 17.66 6.37 9.47
C GLN A 23 18.21 5.45 8.38
N THR A 24 17.36 4.58 7.85
CA THR A 24 17.66 3.80 6.65
C THR A 24 17.36 4.63 5.41
N GLN A 25 18.30 4.67 4.46
CA GLN A 25 18.00 5.08 3.09
C GLN A 25 17.42 3.87 2.36
N LEU A 26 16.10 3.89 2.15
CA LEU A 26 15.34 2.80 1.58
C LEU A 26 15.05 3.09 0.11
N PHE A 27 15.38 2.16 -0.78
CA PHE A 27 14.99 2.22 -2.18
C PHE A 27 13.51 1.87 -2.33
N VAL A 28 12.74 2.69 -3.03
CA VAL A 28 11.32 2.45 -3.30
C VAL A 28 11.15 1.71 -4.62
N GLY A 29 10.66 0.48 -4.57
CA GLY A 29 10.49 -0.39 -5.74
C GLY A 29 9.43 0.10 -6.73
N ARG A 30 8.34 0.70 -6.21
CA ARG A 30 7.21 1.24 -6.98
C ARG A 30 6.75 2.57 -6.39
N HIS A 31 6.58 3.58 -7.25
CA HIS A 31 6.01 4.86 -6.87
C HIS A 31 4.67 5.03 -7.60
N LEU A 32 3.60 5.24 -6.85
CA LEU A 32 2.29 5.58 -7.39
C LEU A 32 2.02 7.05 -7.12
N ILE A 33 1.39 7.73 -8.07
CA ILE A 33 1.12 9.16 -7.97
C ILE A 33 -0.29 9.48 -8.46
N HIS A 34 -0.84 10.57 -7.96
CA HIS A 34 -2.17 11.07 -8.29
C HIS A 34 -2.18 12.60 -8.32
N GLU A 35 -3.25 13.20 -8.80
CA GLU A 35 -3.36 14.60 -9.19
C GLU A 35 -3.35 15.60 -8.03
N VAL A 36 -3.61 15.16 -6.79
CA VAL A 36 -3.69 16.06 -5.64
C VAL A 36 -2.32 16.44 -5.10
N THR A 37 -1.40 15.48 -5.02
CA THR A 37 -0.11 15.67 -4.34
C THR A 37 1.08 15.83 -5.28
N SER A 38 0.92 15.44 -6.55
CA SER A 38 2.03 15.29 -7.50
C SER A 38 2.36 16.55 -8.30
N PRO A 39 1.41 17.42 -8.72
CA PRO A 39 1.73 18.61 -9.50
C PRO A 39 2.78 19.51 -8.83
N GLN A 40 2.66 19.74 -7.52
CA GLN A 40 3.62 20.54 -6.76
C GLN A 40 4.99 19.83 -6.66
N ALA A 41 5.00 18.50 -6.59
CA ALA A 41 6.24 17.71 -6.59
C ALA A 41 7.02 17.88 -7.90
N PHE A 42 6.36 17.80 -9.06
CA PHE A 42 6.98 18.07 -10.35
C PHE A 42 7.43 19.53 -10.48
N GLY A 43 6.63 20.49 -10.01
CA GLY A 43 7.03 21.90 -9.96
C GLY A 43 8.36 22.10 -9.23
N MET A 44 8.52 21.48 -8.05
CA MET A 44 9.76 21.53 -7.28
C MET A 44 10.97 20.88 -7.99
N LEU A 45 10.75 19.86 -8.84
CA LEU A 45 11.83 19.30 -9.67
C LEU A 45 12.29 20.31 -10.71
N ARG A 46 11.35 20.97 -11.40
CA ARG A 46 11.66 21.99 -12.42
C ARG A 46 12.43 23.16 -11.82
N GLU A 47 12.02 23.66 -10.66
CA GLU A 47 12.72 24.72 -9.94
C GLU A 47 14.16 24.36 -9.59
N LYS A 48 14.41 23.07 -9.30
CA LYS A 48 15.74 22.55 -8.98
C LYS A 48 16.52 22.02 -10.19
N ASN A 49 15.92 22.09 -11.38
CA ASN A 49 16.44 21.49 -12.61
C ASN A 49 16.82 20.00 -12.45
N LEU A 50 15.95 19.24 -11.79
CA LEU A 50 16.12 17.80 -11.54
C LEU A 50 15.23 16.97 -12.48
N PRO A 51 15.73 15.86 -13.03
CA PRO A 51 14.91 14.90 -13.76
C PRO A 51 14.14 13.98 -12.81
N VAL A 52 13.15 13.25 -13.35
CA VAL A 52 12.64 12.02 -12.70
C VAL A 52 13.66 10.91 -12.91
N ARG A 53 14.10 10.27 -11.83
CA ARG A 53 15.25 9.35 -11.85
C ARG A 53 14.92 7.94 -12.37
N TYR A 54 13.71 7.44 -12.10
CA TYR A 54 13.18 6.14 -12.54
C TYR A 54 11.72 6.28 -13.00
N PRO A 55 11.46 6.93 -14.14
CA PRO A 55 10.11 7.14 -14.64
C PRO A 55 9.37 5.82 -14.90
N GLU A 56 10.09 4.76 -15.28
CA GLU A 56 9.54 3.41 -15.52
C GLU A 56 9.05 2.71 -14.24
N ARG A 57 9.37 3.26 -13.06
CA ARG A 57 8.89 2.80 -11.75
C ARG A 57 7.76 3.65 -11.20
N THR A 58 7.42 4.75 -11.87
CA THR A 58 6.39 5.70 -11.45
C THR A 58 5.15 5.55 -12.32
N PHE A 59 3.99 5.43 -11.67
CA PHE A 59 2.70 5.23 -12.35
C PHE A 59 1.69 6.23 -11.80
N ALA A 60 1.00 6.91 -12.71
CA ALA A 60 0.01 7.92 -12.39
C ALA A 60 -1.41 7.41 -12.69
N THR A 61 -2.38 7.86 -11.91
CA THR A 61 -3.80 7.84 -12.27
C THR A 61 -4.48 9.10 -11.71
N VAL A 62 -5.74 9.31 -12.06
CA VAL A 62 -6.57 10.37 -11.49
C VAL A 62 -7.73 9.74 -10.73
N ASP A 63 -7.97 10.12 -9.48
CA ASP A 63 -9.04 9.47 -8.70
C ASP A 63 -9.69 10.30 -7.58
N HIS A 64 -9.06 11.37 -7.08
CA HIS A 64 -9.61 12.16 -5.96
C HIS A 64 -10.56 13.27 -6.41
N ILE A 65 -10.35 13.84 -7.59
CA ILE A 65 -11.10 15.02 -8.08
C ILE A 65 -11.86 14.80 -9.38
N VAL A 66 -11.96 13.55 -9.86
CA VAL A 66 -12.82 13.22 -11.00
C VAL A 66 -14.29 13.42 -10.58
N PRO A 67 -15.08 14.28 -11.25
CA PRO A 67 -16.46 14.52 -10.87
C PRO A 67 -17.32 13.25 -11.01
N THR A 68 -18.23 13.02 -10.07
CA THR A 68 -19.13 11.85 -10.08
C THR A 68 -20.37 12.05 -10.95
N ASN A 69 -20.64 13.30 -11.38
CA ASN A 69 -21.79 13.70 -12.18
C ASN A 69 -21.42 14.04 -13.64
N GLU A 70 -20.14 13.94 -14.01
CA GLU A 70 -19.63 14.26 -15.35
C GLU A 70 -18.70 13.15 -15.82
N THR A 71 -18.74 12.83 -17.11
CA THR A 71 -17.95 11.73 -17.70
C THR A 71 -17.03 12.19 -18.82
N GLN A 72 -17.05 13.49 -19.17
CA GLN A 72 -16.29 14.04 -20.29
C GLN A 72 -15.64 15.37 -19.91
N GLU A 73 -14.38 15.54 -20.31
CA GLU A 73 -13.65 16.81 -20.21
C GLU A 73 -14.10 17.82 -21.28
N PRO A 74 -13.94 19.15 -21.04
CA PRO A 74 -13.45 19.76 -19.81
C PRO A 74 -14.50 19.69 -18.69
N TYR A 75 -14.05 19.44 -17.47
CA TYR A 75 -14.95 19.39 -16.30
C TYR A 75 -15.42 20.79 -15.89
N SER A 76 -16.61 20.88 -15.29
CA SER A 76 -17.19 22.16 -14.88
C SER A 76 -16.44 22.84 -13.73
N ASP A 77 -15.76 22.07 -12.88
CA ASP A 77 -14.84 22.59 -11.87
C ASP A 77 -13.49 22.93 -12.53
N PRO A 78 -13.15 24.22 -12.66
CA PRO A 78 -11.93 24.64 -13.33
C PRO A 78 -10.65 24.26 -12.55
N LEU A 79 -10.72 24.08 -11.24
CA LEU A 79 -9.57 23.64 -10.44
C LEU A 79 -9.30 22.16 -10.68
N ALA A 80 -10.37 21.35 -10.68
CA ALA A 80 -10.25 19.93 -10.94
C ALA A 80 -9.69 19.65 -12.35
N ASP A 81 -10.29 20.29 -13.36
CA ASP A 81 -9.85 20.22 -14.75
C ASP A 81 -8.38 20.64 -14.92
N ALA A 82 -7.96 21.73 -14.27
CA ALA A 82 -6.57 22.20 -14.32
C ALA A 82 -5.58 21.21 -13.69
N MET A 83 -5.92 20.60 -12.55
CA MET A 83 -5.06 19.64 -11.87
C MET A 83 -4.86 18.36 -12.68
N ILE A 84 -5.92 17.84 -13.31
CA ILE A 84 -5.85 16.67 -14.20
C ILE A 84 -4.97 16.98 -15.41
N LYS A 85 -5.18 18.14 -16.05
CA LYS A 85 -4.35 18.59 -17.19
C LYS A 85 -2.89 18.78 -16.81
N GLU A 86 -2.61 19.30 -15.62
CA GLU A 86 -1.24 19.48 -15.15
C GLU A 86 -0.57 18.13 -14.85
N LEU A 87 -1.27 17.16 -14.23
CA LEU A 87 -0.73 15.81 -14.07
C LEU A 87 -0.42 15.17 -15.43
N ARG A 88 -1.36 15.25 -16.39
CA ARG A 88 -1.18 14.73 -17.75
C ARG A 88 0.07 15.31 -18.42
N LYS A 89 0.24 16.62 -18.35
CA LYS A 89 1.42 17.32 -18.85
C LYS A 89 2.70 16.86 -18.13
N ASN A 90 2.69 16.75 -16.81
CA ASN A 90 3.84 16.26 -16.04
C ASN A 90 4.22 14.83 -16.47
N CYS A 91 3.25 13.95 -16.66
CA CYS A 91 3.52 12.59 -17.10
C CYS A 91 4.16 12.54 -18.50
N LEU A 92 3.69 13.37 -19.43
CA LEU A 92 4.28 13.50 -20.76
C LEU A 92 5.70 14.09 -20.71
N ASP A 93 5.91 15.16 -19.94
CA ASP A 93 7.20 15.85 -19.84
C ASP A 93 8.31 14.96 -19.24
N PHE A 94 7.93 14.03 -18.35
CA PHE A 94 8.87 13.20 -17.59
C PHE A 94 8.80 11.71 -17.91
N ASP A 95 8.09 11.33 -18.98
CA ASP A 95 7.95 9.93 -19.45
C ASP A 95 7.36 8.97 -18.38
N VAL A 96 6.42 9.48 -17.56
CA VAL A 96 5.73 8.69 -16.54
C VAL A 96 4.49 8.03 -17.15
N THR A 97 4.31 6.75 -16.86
CA THR A 97 3.12 6.02 -17.32
C THR A 97 1.87 6.57 -16.64
N PHE A 98 0.87 6.97 -17.42
CA PHE A 98 -0.38 7.55 -16.92
C PHE A 98 -1.60 6.74 -17.36
N PHE A 99 -2.34 6.20 -16.39
CA PHE A 99 -3.64 5.59 -16.58
C PHE A 99 -4.72 6.67 -16.55
N ASP A 100 -4.85 7.36 -17.67
CA ASP A 100 -5.77 8.47 -17.89
C ASP A 100 -7.21 7.99 -18.12
N VAL A 101 -8.18 8.90 -18.05
CA VAL A 101 -9.62 8.63 -18.10
C VAL A 101 -10.06 7.91 -19.39
N ASP A 102 -9.39 8.19 -20.52
CA ASP A 102 -9.68 7.61 -21.83
C ASP A 102 -9.04 6.23 -22.05
N THR A 103 -8.09 5.83 -21.19
CA THR A 103 -7.36 4.56 -21.33
C THR A 103 -8.17 3.33 -20.96
N GLY A 104 -9.30 3.52 -20.25
CA GLY A 104 -10.07 2.43 -19.64
C GLY A 104 -9.35 1.70 -18.50
N LYS A 105 -8.19 2.23 -18.05
CA LYS A 105 -7.38 1.68 -16.95
C LYS A 105 -7.36 2.59 -15.71
N GLN A 106 -8.04 3.73 -15.77
CA GLN A 106 -8.18 4.67 -14.66
C GLN A 106 -9.08 4.08 -13.57
N GLY A 107 -8.78 4.42 -12.33
CA GLY A 107 -9.55 4.05 -11.15
C GLY A 107 -8.84 4.53 -9.89
N ILE A 108 -9.36 4.15 -8.72
CA ILE A 108 -8.72 4.47 -7.44
C ILE A 108 -7.29 3.92 -7.42
N VAL A 109 -6.30 4.74 -7.05
CA VAL A 109 -4.88 4.40 -7.18
C VAL A 109 -4.50 3.07 -6.51
N HIS A 110 -5.13 2.77 -5.37
CA HIS A 110 -4.92 1.54 -4.60
C HIS A 110 -5.67 0.31 -5.14
N VAL A 111 -6.52 0.50 -6.15
CA VAL A 111 -7.19 -0.56 -6.93
C VAL A 111 -6.47 -0.78 -8.25
N VAL A 112 -6.14 0.31 -8.95
CA VAL A 112 -5.38 0.27 -10.22
C VAL A 112 -4.03 -0.42 -10.04
N GLY A 113 -3.30 -0.15 -8.95
CA GLY A 113 -2.02 -0.80 -8.69
C GLY A 113 -2.10 -2.33 -8.72
N PRO A 114 -2.93 -2.97 -7.88
CA PRO A 114 -3.20 -4.40 -7.92
C PRO A 114 -3.76 -4.91 -9.26
N GLU A 115 -4.78 -4.25 -9.83
CA GLU A 115 -5.43 -4.70 -11.06
C GLU A 115 -4.50 -4.70 -12.27
N GLN A 116 -3.53 -3.80 -12.30
CA GLN A 116 -2.50 -3.75 -13.32
C GLN A 116 -1.34 -4.72 -13.03
N GLY A 117 -1.24 -5.32 -11.83
CA GLY A 117 -0.11 -6.15 -11.43
C GLY A 117 1.14 -5.35 -11.01
N LEU A 118 0.96 -4.07 -10.68
CA LEU A 118 2.05 -3.19 -10.22
C LEU A 118 2.42 -3.41 -8.75
N THR A 119 1.55 -4.08 -8.00
CA THR A 119 1.69 -4.41 -6.59
C THR A 119 2.13 -5.86 -6.45
N GLN A 120 3.41 -6.08 -6.18
CA GLN A 120 3.98 -7.44 -6.14
C GLN A 120 4.64 -7.71 -4.79
N PRO A 121 4.69 -8.98 -4.36
CA PRO A 121 5.34 -9.36 -3.12
C PRO A 121 6.81 -8.95 -3.08
N GLY A 122 7.28 -8.58 -1.90
CA GLY A 122 8.66 -8.22 -1.67
C GLY A 122 9.04 -6.79 -2.05
N MET A 123 8.11 -5.99 -2.59
CA MET A 123 8.39 -4.60 -2.97
C MET A 123 8.24 -3.64 -1.80
N THR A 124 8.96 -2.52 -1.86
CA THR A 124 8.57 -1.28 -1.18
C THR A 124 7.74 -0.40 -2.12
N ILE A 125 6.62 0.12 -1.65
CA ILE A 125 5.68 0.92 -2.45
C ILE A 125 5.34 2.22 -1.72
N ALA A 126 5.39 3.34 -2.43
CA ALA A 126 5.03 4.64 -1.88
C ALA A 126 4.03 5.37 -2.78
N CYS A 127 3.13 6.14 -2.17
CA CYS A 127 2.22 7.04 -2.85
C CYS A 127 1.97 8.27 -1.97
N GLY A 128 1.59 9.39 -2.59
CA GLY A 128 1.12 10.60 -1.93
C GLY A 128 -0.20 10.46 -1.16
N ASP A 129 -0.60 9.24 -0.79
CA ASP A 129 -1.90 8.91 -0.19
C ASP A 129 -1.70 8.09 1.10
N SER A 130 -2.51 8.35 2.13
CA SER A 130 -2.44 7.66 3.43
C SER A 130 -2.71 6.17 3.36
N HIS A 131 -3.59 5.74 2.45
CA HIS A 131 -4.10 4.37 2.34
C HIS A 131 -3.23 3.46 1.47
N THR A 132 -2.00 3.92 1.15
CA THR A 132 -0.98 3.12 0.46
C THR A 132 -0.70 1.79 1.17
N SER A 133 -0.98 1.67 2.47
CA SER A 133 -0.90 0.40 3.19
C SER A 133 -1.74 -0.72 2.55
N THR A 134 -2.78 -0.41 1.77
CA THR A 134 -3.59 -1.39 0.99
C THR A 134 -2.73 -2.40 0.24
N HIS A 135 -1.63 -1.93 -0.37
CA HIS A 135 -0.75 -2.76 -1.18
C HIS A 135 0.02 -3.83 -0.37
N GLY A 136 0.08 -3.70 0.96
CA GLY A 136 0.67 -4.71 1.83
C GLY A 136 -0.11 -6.03 1.88
N ALA A 137 -1.36 -6.06 1.39
CA ALA A 137 -2.11 -7.29 1.19
C ALA A 137 -1.38 -8.32 0.30
N PHE A 138 -0.45 -7.85 -0.52
CA PHE A 138 0.37 -8.66 -1.44
C PHE A 138 1.74 -9.01 -0.85
N GLY A 139 2.01 -8.78 0.44
CA GLY A 139 3.35 -8.98 1.00
C GLY A 139 4.35 -7.91 0.58
N ALA A 140 3.88 -6.68 0.35
CA ALA A 140 4.71 -5.50 0.09
C ALA A 140 4.81 -4.60 1.33
N ILE A 141 5.89 -3.84 1.46
CA ILE A 141 6.02 -2.79 2.47
C ILE A 141 5.62 -1.46 1.85
N ALA A 142 4.34 -1.13 2.03
CA ALA A 142 3.70 -0.02 1.37
C ALA A 142 3.29 1.08 2.36
N PHE A 143 3.59 2.34 2.04
CA PHE A 143 3.38 3.47 2.98
C PHE A 143 3.10 4.79 2.27
N GLY A 144 2.22 5.59 2.87
CA GLY A 144 1.93 6.94 2.41
C GLY A 144 3.07 7.92 2.68
N ILE A 145 3.23 8.90 1.80
CA ILE A 145 4.25 9.96 1.88
C ILE A 145 3.64 11.34 1.59
N GLY A 146 4.29 12.40 2.07
CA GLY A 146 3.86 13.78 1.79
C GLY A 146 4.42 14.34 0.47
N THR A 147 3.86 15.44 -0.02
CA THR A 147 4.28 16.10 -1.29
C THR A 147 5.79 16.35 -1.42
N SER A 148 6.46 16.83 -0.36
CA SER A 148 7.91 17.02 -0.39
C SER A 148 8.68 15.70 -0.57
N GLN A 149 8.15 14.61 -0.03
CA GLN A 149 8.71 13.27 -0.17
C GLN A 149 8.41 12.67 -1.55
N VAL A 150 7.27 13.00 -2.16
CA VAL A 150 6.97 12.66 -3.56
C VAL A 150 8.05 13.26 -4.47
N ARG A 151 8.41 14.53 -4.27
CA ARG A 151 9.54 15.15 -4.98
C ARG A 151 10.84 14.38 -4.76
N ASP A 152 11.17 14.05 -3.51
CA ASP A 152 12.42 13.36 -3.18
C ASP A 152 12.49 11.96 -3.82
N LEU A 153 11.36 11.26 -3.89
CA LEU A 153 11.25 10.01 -4.62
C LEU A 153 11.40 10.17 -6.12
N LEU A 154 10.71 11.15 -6.73
CA LEU A 154 10.89 11.40 -8.15
C LEU A 154 12.35 11.72 -8.48
N ALA A 155 13.05 12.48 -7.63
CA ALA A 155 14.44 12.87 -7.84
C ALA A 155 15.45 11.74 -7.57
N THR A 156 15.17 10.82 -6.64
CA THR A 156 16.20 9.89 -6.11
C THR A 156 15.79 8.42 -6.06
N GLN A 157 14.50 8.12 -6.07
CA GLN A 157 13.90 6.79 -5.81
C GLN A 157 14.21 6.22 -4.41
N THR A 158 14.66 7.07 -3.49
CA THR A 158 14.99 6.67 -2.13
C THR A 158 14.29 7.53 -1.09
N MET A 159 14.03 6.94 0.08
CA MET A 159 13.44 7.61 1.22
C MET A 159 14.29 7.41 2.47
N ALA A 160 14.44 8.45 3.28
CA ALA A 160 15.01 8.34 4.62
C ALA A 160 13.91 7.95 5.62
N LEU A 161 13.96 6.74 6.16
CA LEU A 161 12.93 6.20 7.07
C LEU A 161 13.56 5.57 8.32
N GLY A 162 12.92 5.76 9.47
CA GLY A 162 13.22 4.96 10.65
C GLY A 162 12.59 3.57 10.50
N LYS A 163 13.31 2.52 10.91
CA LYS A 163 12.78 1.15 10.91
C LYS A 163 11.66 1.04 11.95
N LEU A 164 10.53 0.46 11.56
CA LEU A 164 9.39 0.22 12.44
C LEU A 164 9.62 -1.06 13.26
N LYS A 165 9.00 -1.11 14.44
CA LYS A 165 8.78 -2.39 15.14
C LYS A 165 7.72 -3.20 14.39
N VAL A 166 7.64 -4.50 14.62
CA VAL A 166 6.61 -5.35 14.00
C VAL A 166 5.67 -5.90 15.06
N ARG A 167 4.37 -5.59 14.92
CA ARG A 167 3.30 -6.21 15.68
C ARG A 167 2.61 -7.24 14.81
N ARG A 168 2.55 -8.49 15.27
CA ARG A 168 1.73 -9.53 14.65
C ARG A 168 0.33 -9.50 15.25
N ILE A 169 -0.68 -9.37 14.41
CA ILE A 169 -2.09 -9.44 14.80
C ILE A 169 -2.63 -10.76 14.27
N GLU A 170 -2.84 -11.69 15.19
CA GLU A 170 -3.23 -13.07 14.93
C GLU A 170 -4.72 -13.25 15.19
N VAL A 171 -5.52 -13.50 14.15
CA VAL A 171 -6.96 -13.75 14.24
C VAL A 171 -7.23 -15.20 13.86
N ASN A 172 -7.56 -16.03 14.85
CA ASN A 172 -7.69 -17.48 14.69
C ASN A 172 -9.12 -17.96 14.92
N GLY A 173 -9.46 -19.12 14.35
CA GLY A 173 -10.81 -19.65 14.34
C GLY A 173 -11.58 -19.31 13.06
N ALA A 174 -12.91 -19.42 13.11
CA ALA A 174 -13.79 -19.15 11.97
C ALA A 174 -14.72 -17.98 12.28
N LEU A 175 -14.89 -17.10 11.29
CA LEU A 175 -15.87 -16.02 11.39
C LEU A 175 -17.30 -16.58 11.36
N ASN A 176 -18.18 -15.98 12.17
CA ASN A 176 -19.60 -16.28 12.12
C ASN A 176 -20.20 -15.83 10.77
N PRO A 177 -21.31 -16.44 10.30
CA PRO A 177 -21.97 -15.99 9.08
C PRO A 177 -22.37 -14.50 9.13
N GLY A 178 -22.09 -13.77 8.05
CA GLY A 178 -22.38 -12.34 7.94
C GLY A 178 -21.30 -11.41 8.49
N ILE A 179 -20.18 -11.97 8.95
CA ILE A 179 -18.98 -11.22 9.34
C ILE A 179 -17.98 -11.24 8.19
N PHE A 180 -17.45 -10.06 7.84
CA PHE A 180 -16.52 -9.89 6.72
C PHE A 180 -15.22 -9.22 7.15
N ALA A 181 -14.25 -9.12 6.24
CA ALA A 181 -12.97 -8.47 6.49
C ALA A 181 -13.08 -7.05 7.08
N LYS A 182 -14.12 -6.30 6.71
CA LYS A 182 -14.41 -4.97 7.27
C LYS A 182 -14.67 -5.03 8.77
N ASP A 183 -15.46 -5.99 9.23
CA ASP A 183 -15.77 -6.16 10.66
C ASP A 183 -14.52 -6.55 11.44
N VAL A 184 -13.69 -7.42 10.88
CA VAL A 184 -12.43 -7.84 11.48
C VAL A 184 -11.50 -6.66 11.70
N ILE A 185 -11.25 -5.84 10.68
CA ILE A 185 -10.34 -4.70 10.82
C ILE A 185 -10.90 -3.60 11.73
N LEU A 186 -12.22 -3.37 11.71
CA LEU A 186 -12.87 -2.46 12.66
C LEU A 186 -12.77 -2.96 14.11
N HIS A 187 -12.90 -4.28 14.33
CA HIS A 187 -12.70 -4.88 15.64
C HIS A 187 -11.26 -4.67 16.13
N ILE A 188 -10.25 -4.89 15.27
CA ILE A 188 -8.84 -4.64 15.57
C ILE A 188 -8.62 -3.16 15.95
N ILE A 189 -9.15 -2.21 15.16
CA ILE A 189 -9.00 -0.77 15.43
C ILE A 189 -9.71 -0.36 16.72
N LYS A 190 -10.87 -0.94 17.01
CA LYS A 190 -11.58 -0.73 18.28
C LYS A 190 -10.76 -1.24 19.47
N LEU A 191 -10.15 -2.41 19.34
CA LEU A 191 -9.35 -3.05 20.40
C LEU A 191 -8.06 -2.27 20.69
N LEU A 192 -7.32 -1.90 19.65
CA LEU A 192 -6.00 -1.25 19.78
C LEU A 192 -6.08 0.29 19.86
N GLY A 193 -7.18 0.86 19.39
CA GLY A 193 -7.38 2.31 19.26
C GLY A 193 -6.66 2.91 18.04
N VAL A 194 -7.02 4.15 17.72
CA VAL A 194 -6.51 4.88 16.53
C VAL A 194 -5.01 5.22 16.56
N ASN A 195 -4.39 5.13 17.74
CA ASN A 195 -2.95 5.32 17.91
C ASN A 195 -2.20 4.00 18.15
N GLY A 196 -2.90 2.87 18.16
CA GLY A 196 -2.34 1.57 18.53
C GLY A 196 -1.10 1.21 17.71
N GLY A 197 -1.08 1.57 16.42
CA GLY A 197 -0.03 1.22 15.47
C GLY A 197 1.13 2.20 15.41
N THR A 198 1.14 3.24 16.24
CA THR A 198 2.20 4.25 16.21
C THR A 198 3.56 3.60 16.49
N GLY A 199 4.48 3.68 15.52
CA GLY A 199 5.81 3.07 15.61
C GLY A 199 5.88 1.59 15.24
N PHE A 200 4.75 0.99 14.83
CA PHE A 200 4.65 -0.40 14.40
C PHE A 200 4.26 -0.51 12.92
N ALA A 201 4.81 -1.52 12.25
CA ALA A 201 4.19 -2.17 11.11
C ALA A 201 3.30 -3.31 11.63
N TYR A 202 2.14 -3.50 11.00
CA TYR A 202 1.23 -4.59 11.33
C TYR A 202 1.45 -5.77 10.37
N GLU A 203 1.69 -6.95 10.93
CA GLU A 203 1.59 -8.21 10.21
C GLU A 203 0.26 -8.87 10.58
N TYR A 204 -0.67 -8.93 9.64
CA TYR A 204 -1.94 -9.62 9.81
C TYR A 204 -1.76 -11.10 9.48
N ALA A 205 -2.18 -11.98 10.40
CA ALA A 205 -1.97 -13.42 10.28
C ALA A 205 -3.04 -14.23 11.04
N GLY A 206 -3.01 -15.56 10.87
CA GLY A 206 -3.94 -16.48 11.53
C GLY A 206 -5.02 -16.96 10.57
N ASP A 207 -5.79 -17.96 11.03
CA ASP A 207 -6.74 -18.72 10.20
C ASP A 207 -7.65 -17.83 9.34
N VAL A 208 -8.09 -16.69 9.89
CA VAL A 208 -8.99 -15.76 9.20
C VAL A 208 -8.29 -15.09 8.01
N PHE A 209 -7.09 -14.54 8.19
CA PHE A 209 -6.34 -13.89 7.10
C PHE A 209 -5.82 -14.88 6.05
N ASP A 210 -5.50 -16.11 6.49
CA ASP A 210 -5.15 -17.20 5.59
C ASP A 210 -6.37 -17.61 4.73
N SER A 211 -7.58 -17.54 5.28
CA SER A 211 -8.84 -17.84 4.58
C SER A 211 -9.34 -16.73 3.64
N PHE A 212 -8.95 -15.47 3.87
CA PHE A 212 -9.41 -14.33 3.07
C PHE A 212 -9.02 -14.38 1.59
N SER A 213 -9.85 -13.76 0.75
CA SER A 213 -9.49 -13.38 -0.63
C SER A 213 -8.49 -12.21 -0.64
N MET A 214 -7.97 -11.88 -1.83
CA MET A 214 -7.08 -10.72 -1.96
C MET A 214 -7.79 -9.40 -1.66
N GLU A 215 -9.05 -9.25 -2.07
CA GLU A 215 -9.88 -8.06 -1.80
C GLU A 215 -10.17 -7.91 -0.31
N GLU A 216 -10.38 -9.02 0.40
CA GLU A 216 -10.54 -9.04 1.85
C GLU A 216 -9.25 -8.65 2.58
N ARG A 217 -8.09 -9.15 2.13
CA ARG A 217 -6.77 -8.73 2.65
C ARG A 217 -6.50 -7.26 2.37
N MET A 218 -6.84 -6.77 1.18
CA MET A 218 -6.76 -5.35 0.81
C MET A 218 -7.61 -4.49 1.72
N THR A 219 -8.83 -4.94 2.05
CA THR A 219 -9.72 -4.24 2.99
C THR A 219 -9.08 -4.06 4.37
N ALA A 220 -8.43 -5.11 4.90
CA ALA A 220 -7.74 -5.02 6.19
C ALA A 220 -6.48 -4.16 6.13
N CYS A 221 -5.63 -4.34 5.11
CA CYS A 221 -4.40 -3.58 4.97
C CYS A 221 -4.65 -2.09 4.70
N ASN A 222 -5.70 -1.77 3.95
CA ASN A 222 -6.17 -0.40 3.69
C ASN A 222 -6.40 0.37 4.99
N MET A 223 -7.09 -0.25 5.95
CA MET A 223 -7.45 0.41 7.20
C MET A 223 -6.37 0.40 8.29
N SER A 224 -5.14 0.00 7.96
CA SER A 224 -4.03 0.00 8.93
C SER A 224 -3.74 1.40 9.46
N ILE A 225 -3.87 2.41 8.58
CA ILE A 225 -3.58 3.81 8.92
C ILE A 225 -4.60 4.39 9.91
N GLU A 226 -5.86 3.95 9.87
CA GLU A 226 -6.90 4.29 10.86
C GLU A 226 -6.60 3.74 12.26
N GLY A 227 -5.85 2.64 12.34
CA GLY A 227 -5.28 2.10 13.58
C GLY A 227 -3.93 2.73 13.97
N GLY A 228 -3.43 3.68 13.19
CA GLY A 228 -2.17 4.39 13.41
C GLY A 228 -0.92 3.71 12.84
N ALA A 229 -1.07 2.55 12.20
CA ALA A 229 0.04 1.83 11.56
C ALA A 229 0.22 2.30 10.11
N ARG A 230 1.37 2.89 9.80
CA ARG A 230 1.69 3.36 8.43
C ARG A 230 1.87 2.24 7.42
N VAL A 231 2.12 1.03 7.91
CA VAL A 231 2.34 -0.19 7.13
C VAL A 231 1.50 -1.28 7.76
N GLY A 232 0.73 -1.98 6.94
CA GLY A 232 0.07 -3.23 7.31
C GLY A 232 0.16 -4.21 6.16
N TYR A 233 0.49 -5.48 6.44
CA TYR A 233 0.73 -6.47 5.41
C TYR A 233 0.26 -7.87 5.80
N VAL A 234 0.04 -8.70 4.79
CA VAL A 234 -0.22 -10.14 4.88
C VAL A 234 0.91 -10.87 4.16
N ASN A 235 1.32 -12.04 4.64
CA ASN A 235 2.34 -12.83 3.96
C ASN A 235 1.81 -13.33 2.60
N PRO A 236 2.64 -13.30 1.54
CA PRO A 236 2.23 -13.77 0.23
C PRO A 236 2.14 -15.30 0.20
N ASP A 237 1.13 -15.80 -0.50
CA ASP A 237 0.77 -17.22 -0.62
C ASP A 237 0.19 -17.52 -2.02
N GLU A 238 -0.34 -18.72 -2.22
CA GLU A 238 -0.90 -19.14 -3.51
C GLU A 238 -1.99 -18.19 -4.02
N LYS A 239 -2.89 -17.71 -3.16
CA LYS A 239 -3.94 -16.75 -3.54
C LYS A 239 -3.37 -15.43 -4.07
N THR A 240 -2.27 -15.00 -3.47
CA THR A 240 -1.54 -13.80 -3.91
C THR A 240 -0.96 -14.01 -5.31
N PHE A 241 -0.41 -15.19 -5.57
CA PHE A 241 0.19 -15.51 -6.87
C PHE A 241 -0.87 -15.69 -7.94
N GLU A 242 -1.94 -16.42 -7.67
CA GLU A 242 -3.07 -16.61 -8.58
C GLU A 242 -3.71 -15.27 -8.98
N TYR A 243 -3.86 -14.34 -8.04
CA TYR A 243 -4.37 -12.99 -8.36
C TYR A 243 -3.46 -12.26 -9.36
N LEU A 244 -2.14 -12.42 -9.25
CA LEU A 244 -1.17 -11.71 -10.08
C LEU A 244 -1.00 -12.35 -11.47
N GLU A 245 -1.43 -13.59 -11.67
CA GLU A 245 -1.24 -14.31 -12.92
C GLU A 245 -1.98 -13.61 -14.06
N GLY A 246 -1.28 -13.40 -15.18
CA GLY A 246 -1.84 -12.76 -16.38
C GLY A 246 -2.12 -11.25 -16.24
N LYS A 247 -1.79 -10.60 -15.12
CA LYS A 247 -1.94 -9.15 -14.98
C LYS A 247 -0.93 -8.41 -15.88
N PRO A 248 -1.28 -7.23 -16.43
CA PRO A 248 -0.49 -6.54 -17.46
C PRO A 248 0.98 -6.28 -17.11
N TYR A 249 1.28 -5.97 -15.85
CA TYR A 249 2.63 -5.67 -15.36
C TYR A 249 3.20 -6.78 -14.46
N SER A 250 2.53 -7.93 -14.39
CA SER A 250 3.10 -9.12 -13.76
C SER A 250 4.10 -9.82 -14.69
N PRO A 251 5.08 -10.53 -14.13
CA PRO A 251 5.97 -11.42 -14.89
C PRO A 251 5.17 -12.45 -15.72
N THR A 252 5.73 -12.90 -16.84
CA THR A 252 5.08 -13.90 -17.72
C THR A 252 6.06 -15.00 -18.12
N ASN A 253 5.54 -16.13 -18.59
CA ASN A 253 6.32 -17.24 -19.15
C ASN A 253 7.42 -17.73 -18.18
N GLU A 254 8.66 -17.85 -18.66
CA GLU A 254 9.80 -18.39 -17.91
C GLU A 254 10.19 -17.57 -16.67
N ASP A 255 9.74 -16.32 -16.57
CA ASP A 255 9.98 -15.47 -15.39
C ASP A 255 8.90 -15.64 -14.32
N TRP A 256 7.76 -16.27 -14.64
CA TRP A 256 6.66 -16.50 -13.70
C TRP A 256 7.09 -17.39 -12.54
N ASP A 257 7.56 -18.61 -12.82
CA ASP A 257 7.93 -19.58 -11.77
C ASP A 257 9.06 -19.06 -10.87
N LYS A 258 10.02 -18.32 -11.45
CA LYS A 258 11.08 -17.65 -10.70
C LYS A 258 10.53 -16.55 -9.80
N SER A 259 9.56 -15.78 -10.30
CA SER A 259 8.93 -14.71 -9.55
C SER A 259 8.10 -15.26 -8.41
N VAL A 260 7.28 -16.30 -8.64
CA VAL A 260 6.52 -17.01 -7.60
C VAL A 260 7.45 -17.55 -6.51
N SER A 261 8.55 -18.21 -6.90
CA SER A 261 9.55 -18.70 -5.94
C SER A 261 10.18 -17.55 -5.13
N SER A 262 10.55 -16.46 -5.80
CA SER A 262 11.10 -15.28 -5.13
C SER A 262 10.08 -14.63 -4.19
N TRP A 263 8.83 -14.49 -4.62
CA TRP A 263 7.75 -13.91 -3.83
C TRP A 263 7.49 -14.72 -2.56
N GLY A 264 7.39 -16.05 -2.68
CA GLY A 264 7.23 -16.93 -1.52
C GLY A 264 8.39 -16.84 -0.52
N SER A 265 9.61 -16.52 -0.98
CA SER A 265 10.77 -16.38 -0.09
C SER A 265 10.69 -15.18 0.87
N PHE A 266 9.85 -14.18 0.56
CA PHE A 266 9.62 -13.03 1.42
C PHE A 266 8.65 -13.29 2.58
N ALA A 267 7.84 -14.36 2.53
CA ALA A 267 6.96 -14.71 3.64
C ALA A 267 7.77 -14.90 4.94
N SER A 268 7.22 -14.47 6.08
CA SER A 268 7.84 -14.56 7.40
C SER A 268 8.30 -15.99 7.71
N ASP A 269 9.54 -16.14 8.19
CA ASP A 269 10.06 -17.44 8.59
C ASP A 269 9.30 -17.97 9.80
N GLU A 270 8.99 -19.26 9.82
CA GLU A 270 8.34 -19.90 10.97
C GLU A 270 9.17 -19.69 12.25
N GLY A 271 8.57 -19.11 13.29
CA GLY A 271 9.24 -18.83 14.57
C GLY A 271 10.23 -17.66 14.51
N CYS A 272 10.07 -16.73 13.57
CA CYS A 272 10.72 -15.42 13.62
C CYS A 272 10.21 -14.57 14.81
N HIS A 273 10.94 -13.50 15.12
CA HIS A 273 10.63 -12.60 16.22
C HIS A 273 9.65 -11.50 15.79
N TYR A 274 8.77 -11.12 16.72
CA TYR A 274 7.89 -9.96 16.64
C TYR A 274 8.04 -9.14 17.91
N ASP A 275 8.04 -7.81 17.79
CA ASP A 275 8.12 -6.90 18.93
C ASP A 275 6.86 -6.95 19.80
N ASP A 276 5.72 -7.31 19.19
CA ASP A 276 4.44 -7.48 19.88
C ASP A 276 3.56 -8.52 19.16
N ILE A 277 2.72 -9.23 19.91
CA ILE A 277 1.78 -10.22 19.38
C ILE A 277 0.42 -10.00 20.04
N VAL A 278 -0.58 -9.66 19.21
CA VAL A 278 -1.98 -9.50 19.61
C VAL A 278 -2.74 -10.71 19.08
N LYS A 279 -3.46 -11.41 19.95
CA LYS A 279 -4.26 -12.59 19.59
C LYS A 279 -5.74 -12.30 19.76
N ILE A 280 -6.54 -12.65 18.77
CA ILE A 280 -7.98 -12.42 18.71
C ILE A 280 -8.65 -13.73 18.31
N ASP A 281 -9.69 -14.12 19.03
CA ASP A 281 -10.56 -15.22 18.65
C ASP A 281 -11.62 -14.71 17.67
N ALA A 282 -11.68 -15.31 16.48
CA ALA A 282 -12.62 -14.93 15.42
C ALA A 282 -14.09 -14.99 15.88
N SER A 283 -14.41 -15.84 16.86
CA SER A 283 -15.76 -15.97 17.40
C SER A 283 -16.21 -14.77 18.24
N GLU A 284 -15.28 -13.92 18.68
CA GLU A 284 -15.56 -12.67 19.40
C GLU A 284 -15.90 -11.50 18.47
N ILE A 285 -15.72 -11.70 17.15
CA ILE A 285 -15.97 -10.67 16.14
C ILE A 285 -17.44 -10.72 15.71
N GLY A 286 -18.17 -9.64 15.99
CA GLY A 286 -19.53 -9.40 15.52
C GLY A 286 -19.60 -8.33 14.43
N PRO A 287 -20.75 -8.18 13.74
CA PRO A 287 -20.89 -7.19 12.69
C PRO A 287 -20.72 -5.80 13.32
N THR A 288 -19.93 -4.93 12.69
CA THR A 288 -19.41 -3.73 13.35
C THR A 288 -19.72 -2.48 12.56
N VAL A 289 -20.26 -1.46 13.25
CA VAL A 289 -20.52 -0.12 12.69
C VAL A 289 -19.76 0.94 13.49
N THR A 290 -19.11 1.85 12.77
CA THR A 290 -18.51 3.07 13.33
C THR A 290 -19.53 4.21 13.33
N TRP A 291 -19.63 4.98 14.42
CA TRP A 291 -20.68 6.00 14.59
C TRP A 291 -20.17 7.39 15.00
N GLY A 292 -18.87 7.53 15.31
CA GLY A 292 -18.30 8.74 15.88
C GLY A 292 -17.39 9.53 14.94
N ILE A 293 -16.50 10.33 15.53
CA ILE A 293 -15.55 11.20 14.83
C ILE A 293 -14.19 10.53 14.58
N ASN A 294 -13.99 9.30 15.06
CA ASN A 294 -12.83 8.50 14.72
C ASN A 294 -13.19 7.01 14.54
N PRO A 295 -12.39 6.24 13.77
CA PRO A 295 -12.72 4.86 13.39
C PRO A 295 -12.78 3.85 14.54
N SER A 296 -12.16 4.15 15.71
CA SER A 296 -12.23 3.26 16.88
C SER A 296 -13.57 3.35 17.63
N GLN A 297 -14.38 4.37 17.36
CA GLN A 297 -15.73 4.54 17.93
C GLN A 297 -16.71 3.60 17.21
N ALA A 298 -16.59 2.30 17.52
CA ALA A 298 -17.28 1.21 16.86
C ALA A 298 -18.11 0.34 17.84
N ILE A 299 -19.28 -0.09 17.41
CA ILE A 299 -20.19 -0.97 18.17
C ILE A 299 -20.56 -2.20 17.35
N GLY A 300 -20.84 -3.31 18.05
CA GLY A 300 -21.43 -4.49 17.43
C GLY A 300 -22.93 -4.29 17.21
N ILE A 301 -23.48 -4.86 16.13
CA ILE A 301 -24.92 -4.83 15.80
C ILE A 301 -25.52 -6.23 15.68
#